data_AF-A0A9E1JYJ1-F1
#
_entry.id   AF-A0A9E1JYJ1-F1
#
_cell.length_a   1.000
_cell.length_b   1.000
_cell.length_c   1.000
_cell.angle_alpha   90.00
_cell.angle_beta   90.00
_cell.angle_gamma   90.00
#
_symmetry.space_group_name_H-M   'P 1'
#
loop_
_entity.id
_entity.type
_entity.pdbx_description
1 polymer ?
#
loop_
_entity_poly.entity_id
_entity_poly.type
_entity_poly.pdbx_seq_one_letter_code
_entity_poly.pdbx_strand_id
1 'polypeptide(L)'
;MVTPVYCTVQDVADFLRVDITDTTTPNKAQVIKLINRKEDEIDRRTGHAWREATATTEVHDMPIIYEFGWGTPLFLRHRKIRTDANGGLVSSSGDSLEVYDGASGGNTGGSANYNDITDNADGGFVLDPEYGRLYMRGFIFTVMRKNRMRITYRYGDTTVPLDIEEACVKMVAVELLS
;
A
#
# COMPACT_ATOMS: atom_id res chain seq x y z
N MET A 1 5.21 15.17 -11.40
CA MET A 1 5.10 13.92 -12.19
C MET A 1 5.72 12.82 -11.37
N VAL A 2 5.06 11.66 -11.27
CA VAL A 2 5.62 10.49 -10.58
C VAL A 2 6.65 9.86 -11.51
N THR A 3 7.81 9.51 -10.94
CA THR A 3 8.87 8.81 -11.67
C THR A 3 8.40 7.37 -11.94
N PRO A 4 8.40 6.90 -13.20
CA PRO A 4 7.98 5.54 -13.51
C PRO A 4 8.94 4.53 -12.87
N VAL A 5 8.41 3.39 -12.46
CA VAL A 5 9.13 2.37 -11.68
C VAL A 5 9.25 1.05 -12.45
N TYR A 6 8.28 0.70 -13.29
CA TYR A 6 8.24 -0.61 -13.96
C TYR A 6 9.06 -0.65 -15.23
N CYS A 7 9.13 0.47 -15.94
CA CYS A 7 9.99 0.64 -17.09
C CYS A 7 10.38 2.11 -17.24
N THR A 8 11.45 2.34 -17.97
CA THR A 8 11.94 3.68 -18.28
C THR A 8 11.49 4.12 -19.67
N VAL A 9 11.62 5.42 -19.94
CA VAL A 9 11.42 5.96 -21.30
C VAL A 9 12.43 5.35 -22.28
N GLN A 10 13.64 4.99 -21.80
CA GLN A 10 14.66 4.37 -22.62
C GLN A 10 14.25 2.97 -23.05
N ASP A 11 13.66 2.16 -22.16
CA ASP A 11 13.23 0.80 -22.51
C ASP A 11 12.14 0.82 -23.59
N VAL A 12 11.24 1.81 -23.53
CA VAL A 12 10.24 2.05 -24.58
C VAL A 12 10.88 2.51 -25.89
N ALA A 13 11.86 3.41 -25.82
CA ALA A 13 12.60 3.90 -26.98
C ALA A 13 13.37 2.76 -27.67
N ASP A 14 14.05 1.92 -26.91
CA ASP A 14 14.81 0.76 -27.40
C ASP A 14 13.89 -0.30 -28.02
N PHE A 15 12.72 -0.54 -27.40
CA PHE A 15 11.72 -1.46 -27.93
C PHE A 15 11.13 -0.99 -29.27
N LEU A 16 10.79 0.30 -29.37
CA LEU A 16 10.26 0.91 -30.60
C LEU A 16 11.36 1.21 -31.63
N ARG A 17 12.63 1.22 -31.23
CA ARG A 17 13.79 1.68 -32.01
C ARG A 17 13.63 3.12 -32.52
N VAL A 18 13.10 3.99 -31.67
CA VAL A 18 12.88 5.41 -31.96
C VAL A 18 13.47 6.25 -30.83
N ASP A 19 14.24 7.27 -31.18
CA ASP A 19 14.78 8.21 -30.19
C ASP A 19 13.66 9.09 -29.61
N ILE A 20 13.49 9.04 -28.29
CA ILE A 20 12.50 9.83 -27.55
C ILE A 20 13.23 10.91 -26.76
N THR A 21 13.12 12.15 -27.23
CA THR A 21 13.68 13.33 -26.60
C THR A 21 12.58 14.24 -26.05
N ASP A 22 12.97 15.38 -25.48
CA ASP A 22 12.03 16.36 -24.95
C ASP A 22 11.27 17.11 -26.06
N THR A 23 11.75 17.05 -27.31
CA THR A 23 11.21 17.77 -28.46
C THR A 23 10.67 16.85 -29.57
N THR A 24 10.87 15.54 -29.46
CA THR A 24 10.31 14.57 -30.41
C THR A 24 8.80 14.43 -30.22
N THR A 25 8.15 13.84 -31.22
CA THR A 25 6.76 13.39 -31.12
C THR A 25 6.77 11.87 -31.22
N PRO A 26 6.50 11.12 -30.15
CA PRO A 26 6.12 11.56 -28.79
C PRO A 26 7.29 12.16 -27.99
N ASN A 27 6.96 13.04 -27.04
CA ASN A 27 7.93 13.64 -26.11
C ASN A 27 8.04 12.84 -24.79
N LYS A 28 9.13 13.00 -24.05
CA LYS A 28 9.34 12.27 -22.78
C LYS A 28 8.19 12.43 -21.79
N ALA A 29 7.62 13.62 -21.65
CA ALA A 29 6.54 13.90 -20.71
C ALA A 29 5.25 13.12 -21.06
N GLN A 30 4.95 12.96 -22.35
CA GLN A 30 3.84 12.16 -22.83
C GLN A 30 4.08 10.68 -22.56
N VAL A 31 5.29 10.19 -22.81
CA VAL A 31 5.64 8.78 -22.57
C VAL A 31 5.59 8.45 -21.08
N ILE A 32 6.13 9.31 -20.21
CA ILE A 32 6.03 9.14 -18.75
C ILE A 32 4.57 9.10 -18.30
N LYS A 33 3.70 9.94 -18.87
CA LYS A 33 2.27 9.91 -18.56
C LYS A 33 1.61 8.60 -18.97
N LEU A 34 2.02 8.04 -20.11
CA LEU A 34 1.53 6.73 -20.57
C LEU A 34 2.05 5.59 -19.70
N ILE A 35 3.34 5.59 -19.36
CA ILE A 35 3.93 4.60 -18.47
C ILE A 35 3.17 4.58 -17.15
N ASN A 36 3.02 5.72 -16.46
CA ASN A 36 2.27 5.81 -15.20
C ASN A 36 0.84 5.24 -15.32
N ARG A 37 0.15 5.51 -16.44
CA ARG A 37 -1.20 4.97 -16.67
C ARG A 37 -1.19 3.44 -16.80
N LYS A 38 -0.19 2.88 -17.49
CA LYS A 38 -0.06 1.43 -17.69
C LYS A 38 0.41 0.73 -16.42
N GLU A 39 1.26 1.37 -15.61
CA GLU A 39 1.60 0.89 -14.26
C GLU A 39 0.34 0.78 -13.39
N ASP A 40 -0.47 1.84 -13.30
CA ASP A 40 -1.75 1.80 -12.56
C ASP A 40 -2.70 0.71 -13.08
N GLU A 41 -2.69 0.47 -14.39
CA GLU A 41 -3.49 -0.57 -15.02
C GLU A 41 -3.02 -1.99 -14.64
N ILE A 42 -1.71 -2.21 -14.64
CA ILE A 42 -1.08 -3.47 -14.20
C ILE A 42 -1.40 -3.71 -12.73
N ASP A 43 -1.25 -2.70 -11.88
CA ASP A 43 -1.49 -2.80 -10.43
C ASP A 43 -2.92 -3.24 -10.15
N ARG A 44 -3.88 -2.61 -10.82
CA ARG A 44 -5.30 -2.92 -10.68
C ARG A 44 -5.64 -4.32 -11.20
N ARG A 45 -5.03 -4.77 -12.29
CA ARG A 45 -5.30 -6.09 -12.90
C ARG A 45 -4.68 -7.23 -12.09
N THR A 46 -3.50 -7.01 -11.53
CA THR A 46 -2.76 -8.03 -10.75
C THR A 46 -3.13 -8.02 -9.27
N GLY A 47 -3.69 -6.92 -8.77
CA GLY A 47 -3.93 -6.72 -7.35
C GLY A 47 -2.65 -6.58 -6.53
N HIS A 48 -1.53 -6.28 -7.18
CA HIS A 48 -0.22 -6.13 -6.55
C HIS A 48 0.53 -4.95 -7.17
N ALA A 49 1.42 -4.35 -6.38
CA ALA A 49 2.28 -3.27 -6.85
C ALA A 49 3.75 -3.68 -6.66
N TRP A 50 4.57 -3.45 -7.68
CA TRP A 50 6.04 -3.56 -7.67
C TRP A 50 6.72 -2.20 -7.52
N ARG A 51 5.97 -1.25 -6.97
CA ARG A 51 6.37 0.11 -6.61
C ARG A 51 5.82 0.43 -5.24
N GLU A 52 6.32 1.49 -4.62
CA GLU A 52 5.69 2.00 -3.40
C GLU A 52 4.29 2.52 -3.73
N ALA A 53 3.29 1.93 -3.08
CA ALA A 53 1.91 2.39 -3.10
C ALA A 53 1.41 2.52 -1.66
N THR A 54 0.44 3.40 -1.44
CA THR A 54 -0.14 3.62 -0.10
C THR A 54 -1.59 3.19 -0.09
N ALA A 55 -1.95 2.32 0.85
CA ALA A 55 -3.34 2.03 1.18
C ALA A 55 -3.77 3.03 2.24
N THR A 56 -4.75 3.87 1.94
CA THR A 56 -5.24 4.90 2.85
C THR A 56 -6.55 4.48 3.49
N THR A 57 -6.66 4.64 4.80
CA THR A 57 -7.94 4.58 5.51
C THR A 57 -8.63 3.21 5.40
N GLU A 58 -7.86 2.13 5.42
CA GLU A 58 -8.42 0.77 5.40
C GLU A 58 -9.06 0.47 6.76
N VAL A 59 -10.37 0.20 6.77
CA VAL A 59 -11.13 -0.03 8.00
C VAL A 59 -11.40 -1.52 8.15
N HIS A 60 -11.12 -2.04 9.35
CA HIS A 60 -11.33 -3.44 9.68
C HIS A 60 -12.22 -3.62 10.91
N ASP A 61 -13.05 -4.65 10.83
CA ASP A 61 -13.67 -5.26 12.00
C ASP A 61 -12.63 -6.08 12.77
N MET A 62 -12.72 -6.08 14.09
CA MET A 62 -11.92 -6.95 14.95
C MET A 62 -12.54 -8.35 15.00
N PRO A 63 -11.85 -9.41 14.52
CA PRO A 63 -12.36 -10.76 14.63
C PRO A 63 -12.33 -11.25 16.08
N ILE A 64 -13.17 -12.25 16.39
CA ILE A 64 -13.18 -12.91 17.70
C ILE A 64 -12.01 -13.91 17.86
N ILE A 65 -11.34 -14.23 16.76
CA ILE A 65 -10.26 -15.21 16.72
C ILE A 65 -9.03 -14.60 17.40
N TYR A 66 -8.38 -15.38 18.25
CA TYR A 66 -7.12 -15.03 18.89
C TYR A 66 -6.11 -16.15 18.67
N GLU A 67 -4.94 -15.78 18.17
CA GLU A 67 -3.81 -16.68 18.00
C GLU A 67 -2.85 -16.53 19.18
N PHE A 68 -2.70 -17.61 19.96
CA PHE A 68 -1.95 -17.59 21.20
C PHE A 68 -0.49 -17.18 20.96
N GLY A 69 -0.03 -16.15 21.68
CA GLY A 69 1.32 -15.58 21.55
C GLY A 69 1.48 -14.53 20.44
N TRP A 70 0.52 -14.42 19.52
CA TRP A 70 0.58 -13.49 18.40
C TRP A 70 -0.39 -12.32 18.59
N GLY A 71 -1.70 -12.60 18.65
CA GLY A 71 -2.72 -11.56 18.66
C GLY A 71 -3.98 -11.96 17.92
N THR A 72 -4.90 -11.02 17.79
CA THR A 72 -6.06 -11.13 16.89
C THR A 72 -5.63 -10.70 15.48
N PRO A 73 -5.74 -11.58 14.47
CA PRO A 73 -5.27 -11.27 13.13
C PRO A 73 -6.23 -10.33 12.40
N LEU A 74 -5.68 -9.29 11.78
CA LEU A 74 -6.30 -8.42 10.81
C LEU A 74 -5.67 -8.72 9.44
N PHE A 75 -6.50 -9.09 8.48
CA PHE A 75 -6.06 -9.39 7.12
C PHE A 75 -6.13 -8.12 6.28
N LEU A 76 -4.96 -7.55 5.99
CA LEU A 76 -4.84 -6.39 5.12
C LEU A 76 -5.13 -6.79 3.67
N ARG A 77 -5.61 -5.86 2.86
CA ARG A 77 -5.92 -6.10 1.45
C ARG A 77 -4.68 -6.32 0.59
N HIS A 78 -3.53 -5.80 0.99
CA HIS A 78 -2.29 -5.91 0.22
C HIS A 78 -1.22 -6.71 0.98
N ARG A 79 -0.30 -7.28 0.22
CA ARG A 79 0.87 -8.05 0.69
C ARG A 79 2.14 -7.22 0.50
N LYS A 80 3.26 -7.69 1.07
CA LYS A 80 4.56 -6.99 1.04
C LYS A 80 4.41 -5.56 1.57
N ILE A 81 4.00 -5.47 2.84
CA ILE A 81 3.88 -4.21 3.57
C ILE A 81 5.29 -3.66 3.81
N ARG A 82 5.48 -2.36 3.58
CA ARG A 82 6.76 -1.71 3.86
C ARG A 82 6.87 -1.45 5.35
N THR A 83 8.04 -1.77 5.90
CA THR A 83 8.32 -1.69 7.33
C THR A 83 9.63 -0.96 7.58
N ASP A 84 9.85 -0.54 8.81
CA ASP A 84 11.18 -0.10 9.25
C ASP A 84 12.15 -1.29 9.41
N ALA A 85 13.37 -1.01 9.86
CA ALA A 85 14.38 -2.02 10.16
C ALA A 85 13.95 -3.02 11.25
N ASN A 86 12.91 -2.71 12.03
CA ASN A 86 12.39 -3.54 13.12
C ASN A 86 11.09 -4.28 12.74
N GLY A 87 10.62 -4.17 11.50
CA GLY A 87 9.39 -4.82 11.03
C GLY A 87 8.09 -4.10 11.43
N GLY A 88 8.16 -2.84 11.88
CA GLY A 88 7.02 -2.01 12.29
C GLY A 88 6.51 -1.05 11.20
N LEU A 89 5.34 -0.46 11.46
CA LEU A 89 4.80 0.65 10.67
C LEU A 89 5.61 1.94 10.96
N VAL A 90 5.70 2.83 9.98
CA VAL A 90 6.55 4.03 10.07
C VAL A 90 5.72 5.31 9.98
N SER A 91 5.40 5.89 11.14
CA SER A 91 4.63 7.16 11.24
C SER A 91 5.24 8.30 10.44
N SER A 92 6.58 8.41 10.43
CA SER A 92 7.31 9.44 9.67
C SER A 92 7.19 9.28 8.15
N SER A 93 6.80 8.10 7.68
CA SER A 93 6.56 7.82 6.26
C SER A 93 5.08 7.82 5.89
N GLY A 94 4.21 8.23 6.82
CA GLY A 94 2.76 8.33 6.60
C GLY A 94 1.98 7.05 6.87
N ASP A 95 2.60 6.03 7.46
CA ASP A 95 1.87 4.86 7.95
C ASP A 95 1.14 5.23 9.25
N SER A 96 -0.09 4.77 9.43
CA SER A 96 -0.85 4.99 10.67
C SER A 96 -1.68 3.77 11.04
N LEU A 97 -1.80 3.50 12.33
CA LEU A 97 -2.67 2.49 12.90
C LEU A 97 -3.49 3.14 14.01
N GLU A 98 -4.80 3.15 13.82
CA GLU A 98 -5.71 3.85 14.73
C GLU A 98 -6.80 2.91 15.23
N VAL A 99 -7.11 3.04 16.52
CA VAL A 99 -8.16 2.28 17.20
C VAL A 99 -9.35 3.20 17.45
N TYR A 100 -10.51 2.82 16.93
CA TYR A 100 -11.77 3.48 17.24
C TYR A 100 -12.15 3.25 18.70
N ASP A 101 -12.32 4.29 19.51
CA ASP A 101 -12.66 4.15 20.93
C ASP A 101 -14.15 3.90 21.20
N GLY A 102 -15.03 4.18 20.23
CA GLY A 102 -16.48 3.98 20.37
C GLY A 102 -17.18 5.03 21.21
N ALA A 103 -16.58 6.19 21.48
CA ALA A 103 -17.21 7.17 22.36
C ALA A 103 -18.46 7.83 21.75
N SER A 104 -19.63 7.54 22.31
CA SER A 104 -20.64 8.58 22.52
C SER A 104 -21.10 8.51 23.97
N GLY A 105 -20.45 9.31 24.83
CA GLY A 105 -20.93 9.68 26.16
C GLY A 105 -20.96 8.61 27.26
N GLY A 106 -19.87 8.45 28.01
CA GLY A 106 -19.98 8.13 29.45
C GLY A 106 -20.12 9.45 30.21
N ASN A 107 -21.34 9.88 30.55
CA ASN A 107 -21.74 11.08 31.33
C ASN A 107 -20.99 12.43 31.07
N THR A 108 -20.16 12.51 30.04
CA THR A 108 -19.23 13.62 29.79
C THR A 108 -18.98 13.74 28.29
N GLY A 109 -20.04 13.88 27.48
CA GLY A 109 -20.01 14.47 26.12
C GLY A 109 -18.86 14.17 25.15
N GLY A 110 -18.17 13.03 25.25
CA GLY A 110 -16.99 12.73 24.44
C GLY A 110 -17.37 12.33 23.01
N SER A 111 -16.62 12.85 22.03
CA SER A 111 -16.72 12.48 20.62
C SER A 111 -16.02 11.15 20.34
N ALA A 112 -16.59 10.34 19.45
CA ALA A 112 -16.01 9.08 19.02
C ALA A 112 -14.77 9.37 18.17
N ASN A 113 -13.61 8.87 18.61
CA ASN A 113 -12.34 9.17 17.95
C ASN A 113 -11.62 7.88 17.54
N TYR A 114 -10.80 8.03 16.51
CA TYR A 114 -9.76 7.08 16.16
C TYR A 114 -8.48 7.57 16.82
N ASN A 115 -7.97 6.78 17.76
CA ASN A 115 -6.75 7.11 18.48
C ASN A 115 -5.57 6.40 17.84
N ASP A 116 -4.55 7.17 17.47
CA ASP A 116 -3.32 6.66 16.87
C ASP A 116 -2.51 5.82 17.87
N ILE A 117 -2.13 4.61 17.45
CA ILE A 117 -1.33 3.65 18.20
C ILE A 117 -0.11 3.17 17.38
N THR A 118 0.26 3.87 16.32
CA THR A 118 1.34 3.48 15.40
C THR A 118 2.67 3.35 16.13
N ASP A 119 2.98 4.32 16.99
CA ASP A 119 4.23 4.37 17.77
C ASP A 119 4.10 3.71 19.15
N ASN A 120 3.12 2.82 19.35
CA ASN A 120 2.87 2.24 20.65
C ASN A 120 4.01 1.28 21.04
N ALA A 121 4.97 1.83 21.79
CA ALA A 121 6.25 1.21 22.19
C ALA A 121 6.10 -0.10 22.97
N ASP A 122 4.92 -0.39 23.50
CA ASP A 122 4.65 -1.55 24.35
C ASP A 122 4.22 -2.82 23.58
N GLY A 123 4.45 -2.88 22.27
CA GLY A 123 4.16 -4.08 21.47
C GLY A 123 2.66 -4.33 21.28
N GLY A 124 1.88 -3.26 21.10
CA GLY A 124 0.43 -3.33 20.88
C GLY A 124 0.01 -4.08 19.62
N PHE A 125 0.93 -4.29 18.68
CA PHE A 125 0.69 -5.06 17.46
C PHE A 125 1.97 -5.74 16.97
N VAL A 126 1.81 -6.75 16.12
CA VAL A 126 2.88 -7.42 15.36
C VAL A 126 2.47 -7.47 13.91
N LEU A 127 3.32 -7.00 13.00
CA LEU A 127 3.07 -7.03 11.57
C LEU A 127 3.83 -8.20 10.93
N ASP A 128 3.12 -8.97 10.12
CA ASP A 128 3.66 -9.93 9.16
C ASP A 128 3.55 -9.30 7.76
N PRO A 129 4.63 -8.66 7.29
CA PRO A 129 4.59 -7.87 6.06
C PRO A 129 4.48 -8.74 4.81
N GLU A 130 4.92 -10.01 4.86
CA GLU A 130 4.94 -10.87 3.68
C GLU A 130 3.53 -11.23 3.24
N TYR A 131 2.69 -11.59 4.21
CA TYR A 131 1.31 -12.00 3.95
C TYR A 131 0.29 -10.89 4.14
N GLY A 132 0.71 -9.71 4.60
CA GLY A 132 -0.20 -8.59 4.87
C GLY A 132 -1.10 -8.88 6.07
N ARG A 133 -0.53 -9.38 7.17
CA ARG A 133 -1.29 -9.71 8.38
C ARG A 133 -0.82 -8.85 9.54
N LEU A 134 -1.75 -8.22 10.22
CA LEU A 134 -1.47 -7.43 11.42
C LEU A 134 -2.11 -8.10 12.62
N TYR A 135 -1.32 -8.51 13.60
CA TYR A 135 -1.80 -9.15 14.82
C TYR A 135 -1.92 -8.12 15.94
N MET A 136 -3.14 -7.87 16.39
CA MET A 136 -3.42 -6.95 17.49
C MET A 136 -3.29 -7.64 18.84
N ARG A 137 -2.52 -7.06 19.76
CA ARG A 137 -2.34 -7.57 21.13
C ARG A 137 -3.22 -6.78 22.09
N GLY A 138 -3.77 -7.45 23.11
CA GLY A 138 -4.59 -6.82 24.15
C GLY A 138 -6.09 -6.69 23.86
N PHE A 139 -6.59 -7.09 22.68
CA PHE A 139 -7.99 -6.94 22.28
C PHE A 139 -8.85 -8.23 22.37
N ILE A 140 -8.36 -9.27 23.05
CA ILE A 140 -8.99 -10.61 23.12
C ILE A 140 -10.45 -10.56 23.59
N PHE A 141 -10.77 -9.68 24.55
CA PHE A 141 -12.10 -9.57 25.16
C PHE A 141 -12.83 -8.27 24.80
N THR A 142 -12.46 -7.59 23.70
CA THR A 142 -13.19 -6.39 23.29
C THR A 142 -14.62 -6.72 22.89
N VAL A 143 -15.58 -5.99 23.46
CA VAL A 143 -17.00 -6.05 23.08
C VAL A 143 -17.28 -5.23 21.81
N MET A 144 -16.47 -4.20 21.56
CA MET A 144 -16.55 -3.35 20.38
C MET A 144 -15.67 -3.91 19.26
N ARG A 145 -16.31 -4.44 18.22
CA ARG A 145 -15.63 -5.14 17.12
C ARG A 145 -15.84 -4.51 15.76
N LYS A 146 -16.93 -3.77 15.55
CA LYS A 146 -17.24 -3.19 14.24
C LYS A 146 -16.43 -1.94 13.96
N ASN A 147 -15.83 -1.86 12.77
CA ASN A 147 -14.98 -0.76 12.31
C ASN A 147 -13.98 -0.32 13.40
N ARG A 148 -13.40 -1.28 14.10
CA ARG A 148 -12.60 -1.01 15.31
C ARG A 148 -11.23 -0.45 14.96
N MET A 149 -10.70 -0.81 13.80
CA MET A 149 -9.34 -0.50 13.40
C MET A 149 -9.36 0.25 12.09
N ARG A 150 -8.56 1.29 11.99
CA ARG A 150 -8.27 2.01 10.76
C ARG A 150 -6.76 2.01 10.56
N ILE A 151 -6.32 1.65 9.36
CA ILE A 151 -4.91 1.56 9.05
C ILE A 151 -4.60 2.25 7.73
N THR A 152 -3.50 2.98 7.73
CA THR A 152 -2.84 3.51 6.54
C THR A 152 -1.46 2.86 6.49
N TYR A 153 -1.09 2.28 5.37
CA TYR A 153 0.20 1.62 5.25
C TYR A 153 0.72 1.67 3.81
N ARG A 154 2.03 1.69 3.68
CA ARG A 154 2.72 1.51 2.41
C ARG A 154 2.91 0.05 2.10
N TYR A 155 2.77 -0.31 0.83
CA TYR A 155 2.94 -1.66 0.32
C TYR A 155 3.63 -1.64 -1.03
N GLY A 156 4.04 -2.83 -1.45
CA GLY A 156 4.57 -3.08 -2.79
C GLY A 156 6.03 -3.47 -2.77
N ASP A 157 6.38 -4.31 -3.73
CA ASP A 157 7.72 -4.88 -3.86
C ASP A 157 8.75 -3.80 -4.25
N THR A 158 10.01 -4.07 -3.95
CA THR A 158 11.16 -3.26 -4.38
C THR A 158 11.75 -3.75 -5.69
N THR A 159 11.46 -5.00 -6.09
CA THR A 159 11.99 -5.59 -7.31
C THR A 159 10.87 -5.83 -8.30
N VAL A 160 10.98 -5.20 -9.47
CA VAL A 160 10.07 -5.42 -10.59
C VAL A 160 10.55 -6.67 -11.34
N PRO A 161 9.72 -7.72 -11.50
CA PRO A 161 10.05 -8.86 -12.34
C PRO A 161 10.13 -8.47 -13.81
N LEU A 162 11.04 -9.10 -14.56
CA LEU A 162 11.23 -8.84 -15.99
C LEU A 162 9.93 -8.99 -16.80
N ASP A 163 9.08 -9.96 -16.42
CA ASP A 163 7.79 -10.17 -17.10
C ASP A 163 6.85 -8.95 -16.97
N ILE A 164 6.90 -8.25 -15.83
CA ILE A 164 6.10 -7.04 -15.56
C ILE A 164 6.66 -5.83 -16.31
N GLU A 165 7.99 -5.70 -16.31
CA GLU A 165 8.69 -4.68 -17.10
C GLU A 165 8.36 -4.82 -18.59
N GLU A 166 8.52 -6.02 -19.15
CA GLU A 166 8.20 -6.30 -20.54
C GLU A 166 6.72 -6.05 -20.86
N ALA A 167 5.81 -6.43 -19.96
CA ALA A 167 4.39 -6.18 -20.13
C ALA A 167 4.09 -4.67 -20.17
N CYS A 168 4.69 -3.89 -19.27
CA CYS A 168 4.53 -2.43 -19.23
C CYS A 168 5.04 -1.79 -20.53
N VAL A 169 6.24 -2.15 -20.97
CA VAL A 169 6.84 -1.65 -22.23
C VAL A 169 5.94 -1.95 -23.43
N LYS A 170 5.46 -3.19 -23.56
CA LYS A 170 4.57 -3.59 -24.67
C LYS A 170 3.23 -2.86 -24.62
N MET A 171 2.64 -2.69 -23.44
CA MET A 171 1.37 -1.95 -23.29
C MET A 171 1.50 -0.47 -23.64
N VAL A 172 2.63 0.16 -23.30
CA VAL A 172 2.91 1.57 -23.67
C VAL A 172 3.18 1.68 -25.16
N ALA A 173 3.98 0.78 -25.73
CA ALA A 173 4.28 0.75 -27.17
C ALA A 173 3.01 0.60 -28.02
N VAL A 174 2.07 -0.26 -27.61
CA VAL A 174 0.78 -0.42 -28.30
C VAL A 174 -0.03 0.88 -28.29
N GLU A 175 -0.10 1.59 -27.17
CA GLU A 175 -0.83 2.86 -27.08
C GLU A 175 -0.17 3.98 -27.90
N LEU A 176 1.16 3.94 -28.07
CA LEU A 176 1.88 4.90 -28.91
C LEU A 176 1.66 4.67 -30.41
N LEU A 177 1.35 3.43 -30.80
CA LEU A 177 1.12 3.04 -32.20
C LEU A 177 -0.36 3.09 -32.61
N SER A 178 -1.29 3.08 -31.64
CA SER A 178 -2.74 3.14 -31.87
C SER A 178 -3.23 4.57 -32.10
#